data_AF-E9I6Z5-F1
#
_entry.id   AF-E9I6Z5-F1
#
_cell.length_a   1.000
_cell.length_b   1.000
_cell.length_c   1.000
_cell.angle_alpha   90.00
_cell.angle_beta   90.00
_cell.angle_gamma   90.00
#
_symmetry.space_group_name_H-M   'P 1'
#
loop_
_entity.id
_entity.type
_entity.pdbx_description
1 polymer ?
#
loop_
_entity_poly.entity_id
_entity_poly.type
_entity_poly.pdbx_seq_one_letter_code
_entity_poly.pdbx_strand_id
1 'polypeptide(L)'
;MARLNNGGSSICITHHNFPSTMRMTDQFEVPPDKTAPSQYHLRSTANAASQELAAITVIKENCSAQTAEVTVHGTKAQVMIGVKGVEFDKKLVSILAR
;
A
#
# COMPACT_ATOMS: atom_id res chain seq x y z
N MET A 1 -5.03 -6.96 4.66
CA MET A 1 -5.77 -5.78 4.18
C MET A 1 -6.18 -4.95 5.38
N ALA A 2 -5.87 -3.66 5.40
CA ALA A 2 -6.31 -2.73 6.44
C ALA A 2 -7.44 -1.86 5.88
N ARG A 3 -8.53 -1.69 6.64
CA ARG A 3 -9.65 -0.80 6.28
C ARG A 3 -9.59 0.46 7.13
N LEU A 4 -9.61 1.62 6.48
CA LEU A 4 -9.67 2.94 7.10
C LEU A 4 -11.06 3.54 6.84
N ASN A 5 -11.62 4.23 7.83
CA ASN A 5 -12.93 4.90 7.72
C ASN A 5 -12.83 6.30 8.32
N ASN A 6 -13.40 7.29 7.62
CA ASN A 6 -13.57 8.65 8.12
C ASN A 6 -14.97 9.16 7.78
N GLY A 7 -15.92 8.98 8.71
CA GLY A 7 -17.21 9.67 8.71
C GLY A 7 -18.11 9.46 7.48
N GLY A 8 -17.92 8.37 6.71
CA GLY A 8 -18.71 8.05 5.51
C GLY A 8 -17.86 7.62 4.32
N SER A 9 -16.57 7.93 4.32
CA SER A 9 -15.61 7.42 3.33
C SER A 9 -14.80 6.27 3.90
N SER A 10 -14.50 5.25 3.10
CA SER A 10 -13.60 4.19 3.52
C SER A 10 -12.62 3.81 2.43
N ILE A 11 -11.38 3.55 2.80
CA ILE A 11 -10.38 2.97 1.89
C ILE A 11 -9.90 1.63 2.42
N CYS A 12 -9.56 0.74 1.52
CA CYS A 12 -8.93 -0.54 1.83
C CYS A 12 -7.54 -0.57 1.23
N ILE A 13 -6.55 -0.80 2.09
CA ILE A 13 -5.15 -0.84 1.74
C ILE A 13 -4.66 -2.27 1.84
N THR A 14 -4.10 -2.77 0.75
CA THR A 14 -3.33 -4.01 0.74
C THR A 14 -1.90 -3.69 0.37
N HIS A 15 -0.97 -4.03 1.24
CA HIS A 15 0.45 -3.84 1.04
C HIS A 15 1.07 -5.18 0.63
N HIS A 16 1.59 -5.25 -0.59
CA HIS A 16 2.34 -6.39 -1.12
C HIS A 16 3.81 -6.02 -1.07
N ASN A 17 4.54 -6.67 -0.18
CA ASN A 17 5.89 -6.26 0.13
C ASN A 17 6.74 -7.47 0.47
N PHE A 18 8.05 -7.25 0.57
CA PHE A 18 8.93 -8.18 1.24
C PHE A 18 8.45 -8.46 2.68
N PRO A 19 8.93 -9.55 3.34
CA PRO A 19 8.50 -9.91 4.69
C PRO A 19 8.60 -8.71 5.66
N SER A 20 7.45 -8.22 6.11
CA SER A 20 7.33 -7.00 6.89
C SER A 20 6.22 -7.12 7.93
N THR A 21 6.33 -6.31 8.98
CA THR A 21 5.29 -6.13 9.99
C THR A 21 4.58 -4.81 9.74
N MET A 22 3.24 -4.83 9.74
CA MET A 22 2.43 -3.63 9.57
C MET A 22 1.76 -3.25 10.88
N ARG A 23 1.84 -1.96 11.22
CA ARG A 23 1.13 -1.36 12.35
C ARG A 23 0.41 -0.11 11.90
N MET A 24 -0.82 0.05 12.37
CA MET A 24 -1.62 1.26 12.19
C MET A 24 -1.82 1.93 13.55
N THR A 25 -1.71 3.24 13.61
CA THR A 25 -1.96 4.04 14.80
C THR A 25 -2.62 5.36 14.41
N ASP A 26 -3.45 5.90 15.29
CA ASP A 26 -4.03 7.24 15.17
C ASP A 26 -3.34 8.26 16.09
N GLN A 27 -2.32 7.80 16.82
CA GLN A 27 -1.55 8.60 17.75
C GLN A 27 -0.38 9.25 17.03
N PHE A 28 -0.12 10.51 17.39
CA PHE A 28 1.11 11.16 17.01
C PHE A 28 2.26 10.67 17.90
N GLU A 29 3.43 10.44 17.31
CA GLU A 29 4.65 10.14 18.08
C GLU A 29 5.06 11.33 18.95
N VAL A 30 4.85 12.55 18.45
CA VAL A 30 4.98 13.81 19.17
C VAL A 30 3.67 14.58 19.03
N PRO A 31 2.99 14.96 20.12
CA PRO A 31 1.74 15.71 20.06
C PRO A 31 1.89 17.04 19.29
N PRO A 32 0.92 17.44 18.47
CA PRO A 32 0.97 18.70 17.74
C PRO A 32 0.82 19.91 18.66
N ASP A 33 1.49 21.03 18.33
CA ASP A 33 1.43 22.29 19.09
C ASP A 33 0.01 22.89 19.20
N LYS A 34 -0.88 22.53 18.26
CA LYS A 34 -2.29 22.93 18.24
C LYS A 34 -3.15 21.69 18.14
N THR A 35 -4.33 21.73 18.78
CA THR A 35 -5.33 20.67 18.67
C THR A 35 -5.67 20.41 17.20
N ALA A 36 -5.39 19.19 16.76
CA ALA A 36 -5.67 18.70 15.42
C ALA A 36 -6.52 17.43 15.53
N PRO A 37 -7.36 17.13 14.52
CA PRO A 37 -8.05 15.85 14.46
C PRO A 37 -7.04 14.70 14.39
N SER A 38 -7.40 13.54 14.94
CA SER A 38 -6.59 12.32 14.83
C SER A 38 -6.28 11.98 13.37
N GLN A 39 -5.04 11.57 13.11
CA GLN A 39 -4.59 11.17 11.78
C GLN A 39 -4.13 9.72 11.83
N TYR A 40 -4.62 8.91 10.88
CA TYR A 40 -4.19 7.52 10.76
C TYR A 40 -2.82 7.43 10.09
N HIS A 41 -1.87 6.81 10.79
CA HIS A 41 -0.54 6.51 10.31
C HIS A 41 -0.40 5.01 10.08
N LEU A 42 -0.07 4.61 8.85
CA LEU A 42 0.28 3.24 8.51
C LEU A 42 1.79 3.11 8.39
N ARG A 43 2.40 2.20 9.16
CA ARG A 43 3.82 1.91 9.11
C ARG A 43 4.06 0.45 8.74
N SER A 44 4.84 0.23 7.69
CA SER A 44 5.37 -1.08 7.32
C SER A 44 6.86 -1.10 7.66
N THR A 45 7.25 -2.00 8.56
CA THR A 45 8.65 -2.15 8.98
C THR A 45 9.22 -3.42 8.38
N ALA A 46 10.43 -3.31 7.84
CA ALA A 46 11.13 -4.43 7.27
C ALA A 46 11.52 -5.47 8.32
N ASN A 47 11.26 -6.76 8.09
CA ASN A 47 11.70 -7.80 9.03
C ASN A 47 13.20 -8.13 8.89
N ALA A 48 13.81 -7.78 7.76
CA ALA A 48 15.23 -7.97 7.49
C ALA A 48 15.80 -6.76 6.74
N ALA A 49 17.08 -6.48 6.95
CA ALA A 49 17.80 -5.46 6.21
C ALA A 49 18.01 -5.88 4.75
N SER A 50 17.94 -4.92 3.82
CA SER A 50 18.20 -5.12 2.40
C SER A 50 18.85 -3.88 1.81
N GLN A 51 19.61 -4.04 0.72
CA GLN A 51 20.14 -2.93 -0.08
C GLN A 51 19.13 -2.43 -1.12
N GLU A 52 18.18 -3.30 -1.51
CA GLU A 52 17.15 -2.98 -2.50
C GLU A 52 15.76 -3.36 -1.97
N LEU A 53 14.77 -2.56 -2.36
CA LEU A 53 13.40 -2.72 -1.91
C LEU A 53 12.44 -2.50 -3.08
N ALA A 54 11.53 -3.46 -3.30
CA ALA A 54 10.32 -3.28 -4.09
C ALA A 54 9.10 -3.47 -3.17
N ALA A 55 8.24 -2.46 -3.13
CA ALA A 55 7.01 -2.46 -2.34
C ALA A 55 5.85 -1.97 -3.22
N ILE A 56 4.70 -2.63 -3.11
CA ILE A 56 3.51 -2.31 -3.90
C ILE A 56 2.36 -2.10 -2.93
N THR A 57 1.81 -0.89 -2.93
CA THR A 57 0.63 -0.57 -2.13
C THR A 57 -0.57 -0.43 -3.05
N VAL A 58 -1.58 -1.27 -2.85
CA VAL A 58 -2.86 -1.20 -3.55
C VAL A 58 -3.87 -0.50 -2.64
N ILE A 59 -4.36 0.65 -3.08
CA ILE A 59 -5.37 1.44 -2.37
C ILE A 59 -6.69 1.34 -3.14
N LYS A 60 -7.74 0.85 -2.49
CA LYS A 60 -9.10 0.77 -3.05
C LYS A 60 -10.03 1.69 -2.30
N GLU A 61 -10.60 2.65 -3.01
CA GLU A 61 -11.54 3.62 -2.43
C GLU A 61 -12.92 3.03 -2.15
N ASN A 62 -13.27 1.91 -2.77
CA ASN A 62 -14.58 1.27 -2.60
C ASN A 62 -14.54 0.00 -1.73
N CYS A 63 -13.36 -0.38 -1.21
CA CYS A 63 -13.17 -1.63 -0.46
C CYS A 63 -13.74 -2.88 -1.16
N SER A 64 -13.82 -2.87 -2.50
CA SER A 64 -14.40 -3.96 -3.27
C SER A 64 -13.65 -5.27 -3.09
N ALA A 65 -14.39 -6.38 -3.23
CA ALA A 65 -13.84 -7.72 -3.13
C ALA A 65 -12.91 -8.10 -4.30
N GLN A 66 -12.90 -7.32 -5.40
CA GLN A 66 -12.02 -7.57 -6.55
C GLN A 66 -10.57 -7.56 -6.08
N THR A 67 -9.85 -8.67 -6.16
CA THR A 67 -8.46 -8.76 -5.71
C THR A 67 -7.51 -8.13 -6.74
N ALA A 68 -6.44 -7.50 -6.25
CA ALA A 68 -5.31 -7.15 -7.10
C ALA A 68 -4.35 -8.33 -7.07
N GLU A 69 -3.99 -8.84 -8.23
CA GLU A 69 -2.95 -9.86 -8.37
C GLU A 69 -1.62 -9.13 -8.51
N VAL A 70 -0.67 -9.50 -7.66
CA VAL A 70 0.63 -8.84 -7.59
C VAL A 70 1.70 -9.91 -7.74
N THR A 71 2.49 -9.80 -8.79
CA THR A 71 3.64 -10.67 -9.05
C THR A 71 4.92 -9.85 -9.04
N VAL A 72 5.96 -10.39 -8.42
CA VAL A 72 7.27 -9.74 -8.31
C VAL A 72 8.34 -10.70 -8.79
N HIS A 73 9.10 -10.29 -9.80
CA HIS A 73 10.19 -11.06 -10.41
C HIS A 73 11.44 -10.19 -10.49
N GLY A 74 12.36 -10.39 -9.54
CA GLY A 74 13.55 -9.54 -9.42
C GLY A 74 13.16 -8.08 -9.16
N THR A 75 13.45 -7.20 -10.10
CA THR A 75 13.17 -5.75 -10.00
C THR A 75 11.85 -5.36 -10.65
N LYS A 76 11.17 -6.32 -11.29
CA LYS A 76 9.90 -6.12 -11.96
C LYS A 76 8.75 -6.48 -11.03
N ALA A 77 7.78 -5.58 -10.98
CA ALA A 77 6.52 -5.74 -10.29
C ALA A 77 5.39 -5.60 -11.29
N GLN A 78 4.49 -6.58 -11.35
CA GLN A 78 3.28 -6.49 -12.15
C GLN A 78 2.07 -6.53 -11.23
N VAL A 79 1.15 -5.60 -11.45
CA VAL A 79 -0.10 -5.46 -10.70
C VAL A 79 -1.24 -5.57 -11.68
N MET A 80 -2.10 -6.56 -11.52
CA MET A 80 -3.28 -6.79 -12.34
C MET A 80 -4.55 -6.59 -11.50
N ILE A 81 -5.52 -5.84 -12.04
CA ILE A 81 -6.85 -5.66 -11.47
C ILE A 81 -7.87 -5.98 -12.58
N GLY A 82 -8.33 -7.22 -12.63
CA GLY A 82 -9.11 -7.73 -13.75
C GLY A 82 -8.29 -7.69 -15.04
N VAL A 83 -8.79 -6.99 -16.07
CA VAL A 83 -8.10 -6.86 -17.37
C VAL A 83 -7.09 -5.72 -17.44
N LYS A 84 -7.06 -4.84 -16.44
CA LYS A 84 -6.14 -3.69 -16.39
C LYS A 84 -4.88 -4.10 -15.65
N GLY A 85 -3.73 -3.73 -16.17
CA GLY A 85 -2.46 -4.00 -15.52
C GLY A 85 -1.53 -2.79 -15.48
N VAL A 86 -0.60 -2.83 -14.54
CA VAL A 86 0.57 -1.94 -14.50
C VAL A 86 1.80 -2.81 -14.30
N GLU A 87 2.82 -2.61 -15.12
CA GLU A 87 4.17 -3.13 -14.88
C GLU A 87 5.05 -1.99 -14.39
N PHE A 88 5.83 -2.27 -13.36
CA PHE A 88 6.86 -1.40 -12.82
C PHE A 88 8.20 -2.12 -12.89
N ASP A 89 9.21 -1.46 -13.46
CA ASP A 89 10.60 -1.90 -13.43
C ASP A 89 11.49 -0.73 -13.04
N LYS A 90 11.83 -0.67 -11.75
CA LYS A 90 12.67 0.38 -11.11
C LYS A 90 12.20 1.83 -11.30
N LYS A 91 12.36 2.39 -12.49
CA LYS A 91 12.00 3.78 -12.82
C LYS A 91 10.97 3.85 -13.95
N LEU A 92 10.65 2.73 -14.58
CA LEU A 92 9.69 2.66 -15.66
C LEU A 92 8.35 2.16 -15.11
N VAL A 93 7.28 2.87 -15.46
CA VAL A 93 5.90 2.44 -15.22
C VAL A 93 5.23 2.29 -16.58
N SER A 94 4.70 1.11 -16.87
CA SER A 94 3.98 0.78 -18.10
C SER A 94 2.55 0.39 -17.78
N ILE A 95 1.58 1.04 -18.41
CA ILE A 95 0.18 0.63 -18.34
C ILE A 95 0.00 -0.53 -19.32
N LEU A 96 -0.41 -1.68 -18.80
CA LEU A 96 -0.71 -2.85 -19.60
C LEU A 96 -2.16 -2.72 -20.08
N ALA A 97 -2.34 -2.35 -21.35
CA ALA A 97 -3.60 -2.54 -22.04
C ALA A 97 -3.63 -3.98 -22.58
N ARG A 98 -4.71 -4.71 -22.26
CA ARG A 98 -5.08 -5.94 -22.96
C ARG A 98 -6.35 -5.68 -23.74
#